data_AF-A0A646KTL0-F1
#
_entry.id   AF-A0A646KTL0-F1
#
_cell.length_a   1.000
_cell.length_b   1.000
_cell.length_c   1.000
_cell.angle_alpha   90.00
_cell.angle_beta   90.00
_cell.angle_gamma   90.00
#
_symmetry.space_group_name_H-M   'P 1'
#
loop_
_entity.id
_entity.type
_entity.pdbx_description
1 polymer ?
#
loop_
_entity_poly.entity_id
_entity_poly.type
_entity_poly.pdbx_seq_one_letter_code
_entity_poly.pdbx_strand_id
1 'polypeptide(L)'
;MTPAAQDQLTILCEQREELEAERLRIEKAYCLAVLDHIAAKIRAACPEAVYVSFAFYSSRTLDLHSILGAQPSPLGTCPELWDNRGGEDEDPLDCIADQIEFDIQTALAPHQSPAWASVRRNTASDGNSWLLELPPTDRAVRVAQLVREHHPDATAVVVDGRAAGGRVIEIIEGVSEDGTEIRTARRRWTAECDDTLTRLVGQMFALPALADQHLVSAHGQYAHPYPYGTRTSDQVRLLPLPPSP
;
A
#
# COMPACT_ATOMS: atom_id res chain seq x y z
N MET A 1 2.45 36.39 -32.69
CA MET A 1 1.63 35.16 -32.55
C MET A 1 0.18 35.57 -32.49
N THR A 2 -0.71 34.89 -33.20
CA THR A 2 -2.15 35.16 -33.17
C THR A 2 -2.78 34.56 -31.91
N PRO A 3 -3.82 35.19 -31.32
CA PRO A 3 -4.48 34.70 -30.09
C PRO A 3 -4.91 33.23 -30.19
N ALA A 4 -5.44 32.81 -31.35
CA ALA A 4 -5.85 31.43 -31.60
C ALA A 4 -4.69 30.40 -31.53
N ALA A 5 -3.46 30.80 -31.86
CA ALA A 5 -2.29 29.92 -31.73
C ALA A 5 -1.80 29.82 -30.28
N GLN A 6 -2.02 30.86 -29.47
CA GLN A 6 -1.73 30.85 -28.03
C GLN A 6 -2.71 29.89 -27.30
N ASP A 7 -3.99 29.95 -27.65
CA ASP A 7 -5.03 29.09 -27.07
C ASP A 7 -4.81 27.61 -27.41
N GLN A 8 -4.40 27.33 -28.66
CA GLN A 8 -4.10 25.95 -29.09
C GLN A 8 -2.85 25.38 -28.40
N LEU A 9 -1.82 26.19 -28.16
CA LEU A 9 -0.62 25.76 -27.42
C LEU A 9 -0.93 25.47 -25.95
N THR A 10 -1.76 26.28 -25.30
CA THR A 10 -2.20 26.04 -23.92
C THR A 10 -2.94 24.71 -23.80
N ILE A 11 -3.90 24.45 -24.70
CA ILE A 11 -4.66 23.18 -24.72
C ILE A 11 -3.72 21.98 -24.89
N LEU A 12 -2.74 22.06 -25.79
CA LEU A 12 -1.79 20.96 -26.01
C LEU A 12 -0.86 20.74 -24.81
N CYS A 13 -0.47 21.80 -24.10
CA CYS A 13 0.30 21.69 -22.86
C CYS A 13 -0.51 21.00 -21.76
N GLU A 14 -1.77 21.41 -21.56
CA GLU A 14 -2.69 20.78 -20.60
C GLU A 14 -2.89 19.29 -20.91
N GLN A 15 -3.14 18.95 -22.18
CA GLN A 15 -3.29 17.55 -22.62
C GLN A 15 -2.02 16.72 -22.40
N ARG A 16 -0.84 17.31 -22.65
CA ARG A 16 0.43 16.61 -22.38
C ARG A 16 0.59 16.33 -20.88
N GLU A 17 0.29 17.30 -20.03
CA GLU A 17 0.38 17.15 -18.58
C GLU A 17 -0.62 16.09 -18.06
N GLU A 18 -1.84 16.08 -18.58
CA GLU A 18 -2.84 15.05 -18.28
C GLU A 18 -2.36 13.66 -18.70
N LEU A 19 -1.84 13.50 -19.91
CA LEU A 19 -1.32 12.22 -20.42
C LEU A 19 -0.09 11.74 -19.63
N GLU A 20 0.80 12.65 -19.24
CA GLU A 20 1.95 12.33 -18.39
C GLU A 20 1.51 11.86 -17.00
N ALA A 21 0.52 12.54 -16.40
CA ALA A 21 -0.06 12.13 -15.12
C ALA A 21 -0.75 10.76 -15.20
N GLU A 22 -1.50 10.51 -16.27
CA GLU A 22 -2.17 9.23 -16.52
C GLU A 22 -1.15 8.10 -16.72
N ARG A 23 -0.10 8.34 -17.52
CA ARG A 23 1.00 7.38 -17.70
C ARG A 23 1.66 7.03 -16.38
N LEU A 24 1.96 8.03 -15.55
CA LEU A 24 2.57 7.82 -14.23
C LEU A 24 1.64 7.05 -13.29
N ARG A 25 0.32 7.30 -13.34
CA ARG A 25 -0.67 6.53 -12.57
C ARG A 25 -0.67 5.07 -12.99
N ILE A 26 -0.71 4.79 -14.30
CA ILE A 26 -0.70 3.44 -14.86
C ILE A 26 0.59 2.70 -14.48
N GLU A 27 1.75 3.36 -14.58
CA GLU A 27 3.04 2.78 -14.21
C GLU A 27 3.10 2.40 -12.72
N LYS A 28 2.60 3.28 -11.83
CA LYS A 28 2.51 2.99 -10.39
C LYS A 28 1.58 1.82 -10.08
N ALA A 29 0.43 1.75 -10.76
CA ALA A 29 -0.51 0.65 -10.63
C ALA A 29 0.12 -0.67 -11.11
N TYR A 30 0.82 -0.65 -12.25
CA TYR A 30 1.53 -1.81 -12.77
C TYR A 30 2.58 -2.34 -11.80
N CYS A 31 3.44 -1.48 -11.25
CA CYS A 31 4.45 -1.89 -10.28
C CYS A 31 3.86 -2.53 -9.02
N LEU A 32 2.72 -2.02 -8.52
CA LEU A 32 2.01 -2.64 -7.40
C LEU A 32 1.36 -3.97 -7.78
N ALA A 33 0.79 -4.09 -8.98
CA ALA A 33 0.20 -5.33 -9.45
C ALA A 33 1.25 -6.45 -9.63
N VAL A 34 2.45 -6.10 -10.12
CA VAL A 34 3.60 -7.02 -10.16
C VAL A 34 3.98 -7.47 -8.75
N LEU A 35 4.02 -6.54 -7.78
CA LEU A 35 4.30 -6.87 -6.39
C LEU A 35 3.24 -7.79 -5.77
N ASP A 36 1.95 -7.54 -6.04
CA ASP A 36 0.85 -8.39 -5.56
C ASP A 36 0.93 -9.79 -6.15
N HIS A 37 1.26 -9.90 -7.44
CA HIS A 37 1.42 -11.17 -8.14
C HIS A 37 2.56 -12.00 -7.56
N ILE A 38 3.75 -11.40 -7.38
CA ILE A 38 4.89 -12.14 -6.83
C ILE A 38 4.68 -12.48 -5.35
N ALA A 39 4.03 -11.61 -4.58
CA ALA A 39 3.66 -11.92 -3.20
C ALA A 39 2.69 -13.11 -3.11
N ALA A 40 1.72 -13.21 -4.03
CA ALA A 40 0.81 -14.36 -4.09
C ALA A 40 1.56 -15.66 -4.44
N LYS A 41 2.50 -15.60 -5.38
CA LYS A 41 3.36 -16.77 -5.72
C LYS A 41 4.22 -17.22 -4.55
N ILE A 42 4.90 -16.28 -3.88
CA ILE A 42 5.70 -16.58 -2.70
C ILE A 42 4.82 -17.24 -1.62
N ARG A 43 3.63 -16.68 -1.34
CA ARG A 43 2.72 -17.26 -0.32
C ARG A 43 2.06 -18.58 -0.73
N ALA A 44 1.99 -18.88 -2.02
CA ALA A 44 1.54 -20.19 -2.48
C ALA A 44 2.56 -21.30 -2.15
N ALA A 45 3.86 -20.97 -2.18
CA ALA A 45 4.94 -21.87 -1.76
C ALA A 45 5.20 -21.82 -0.25
N CYS A 46 5.10 -20.63 0.35
CA CYS A 46 5.45 -20.34 1.73
C CYS A 46 4.39 -19.43 2.40
N PRO A 47 3.30 -20.00 2.93
CA PRO A 47 2.14 -19.23 3.44
C PRO A 47 2.49 -18.23 4.55
N GLU A 48 3.51 -18.51 5.35
CA GLU A 48 3.97 -17.69 6.47
C GLU A 48 4.85 -16.50 6.03
N ALA A 49 5.14 -16.35 4.74
CA ALA A 49 6.01 -15.31 4.22
C ALA A 49 5.45 -13.89 4.44
N VAL A 50 6.28 -13.04 5.03
CA VAL A 50 5.96 -11.62 5.32
C VAL A 50 6.96 -10.66 4.70
N TYR A 51 8.25 -11.00 4.67
CA TYR A 51 9.29 -10.12 4.14
C TYR A 51 10.14 -10.79 3.07
N VAL A 52 10.63 -10.00 2.14
CA VAL A 52 11.73 -10.36 1.24
C VAL A 52 12.95 -9.56 1.66
N SER A 53 14.06 -10.26 1.90
CA SER A 53 15.37 -9.68 2.18
C SER A 53 16.19 -9.60 0.91
N PHE A 54 16.79 -8.43 0.65
CA PHE A 54 17.60 -8.21 -0.55
C PHE A 54 18.67 -7.14 -0.31
N ALA A 55 19.71 -7.13 -1.14
CA ALA A 55 20.57 -5.97 -1.33
C ALA A 55 20.09 -5.15 -2.53
N PHE A 56 20.20 -3.83 -2.42
CA PHE A 56 19.88 -2.92 -3.51
C PHE A 56 21.07 -2.00 -3.78
N TYR A 57 21.60 -2.05 -4.99
CA TYR A 57 22.82 -1.34 -5.36
C TYR A 57 22.52 -0.08 -6.16
N SER A 58 23.48 0.84 -6.24
CA SER A 58 23.36 2.08 -7.02
C SER A 58 23.13 1.82 -8.52
N SER A 59 23.52 0.65 -9.03
CA SER A 59 23.22 0.16 -10.38
C SER A 59 21.73 -0.18 -10.59
N ARG A 60 20.89 -0.05 -9.56
CA ARG A 60 19.51 -0.55 -9.51
C ARG A 60 19.40 -2.05 -9.72
N THR A 61 20.47 -2.77 -9.42
CA THR A 61 20.49 -4.22 -9.34
C THR A 61 19.97 -4.63 -7.96
N LEU A 62 19.05 -5.58 -7.95
CA LEU A 62 18.58 -6.24 -6.75
C LEU A 62 19.33 -7.56 -6.63
N ASP A 63 19.75 -7.93 -5.43
CA ASP A 63 20.34 -9.25 -5.14
C ASP A 63 19.49 -9.87 -4.04
N LEU A 64 18.73 -10.91 -4.40
CA LEU A 64 17.79 -11.57 -3.51
C LEU A 64 18.55 -12.40 -2.47
N HIS A 65 18.27 -12.16 -1.19
CA HIS A 65 18.91 -12.89 -0.10
C HIS A 65 18.01 -14.02 0.43
N SER A 66 16.80 -13.68 0.91
CA SER A 66 15.95 -14.65 1.61
C SER A 66 14.49 -14.21 1.71
N ILE A 67 13.60 -15.16 2.02
CA ILE A 67 12.21 -14.91 2.41
C ILE A 67 12.09 -15.13 3.92
N LEU A 68 11.46 -14.19 4.62
CA LEU A 68 11.33 -14.19 6.07
C LEU A 68 9.86 -14.17 6.50
N GLY A 69 9.59 -14.81 7.63
CA GLY A 69 8.27 -14.81 8.28
C GLY A 69 8.03 -13.60 9.18
N ALA A 70 6.85 -13.58 9.81
CA ALA A 70 6.53 -12.60 10.83
C ALA A 70 7.45 -12.72 12.06
N GLN A 71 7.81 -11.59 12.66
CA GLN A 71 8.55 -11.60 13.91
C GLN A 71 7.68 -12.22 15.03
N PRO A 72 8.11 -13.30 15.70
CA PRO A 72 7.27 -14.03 16.66
C PRO A 72 7.13 -13.31 18.00
N SER A 73 8.05 -12.39 18.31
CA SER A 73 8.00 -11.55 19.50
C SER A 73 8.75 -10.23 19.25
N PRO A 74 8.48 -9.15 20.00
CA PRO A 74 9.14 -7.85 19.80
C PRO A 74 10.67 -7.88 19.88
N LEU A 75 11.24 -8.89 20.56
CA LEU A 75 12.69 -9.07 20.73
C LEU A 75 13.27 -10.17 19.83
N GLY A 76 12.44 -10.93 19.12
CA GLY A 76 12.88 -12.03 18.24
C GLY A 76 13.37 -11.52 16.89
N THR A 77 14.09 -12.35 16.15
CA THR A 77 14.37 -12.07 14.73
C THR A 77 13.23 -12.59 13.86
N CYS A 78 13.08 -12.06 12.65
CA CYS A 78 12.18 -12.65 11.67
C CYS A 78 12.74 -14.03 11.30
N PRO A 79 11.97 -15.13 11.42
CA PRO A 79 12.44 -16.44 11.06
C PRO A 79 12.71 -16.50 9.56
N GLU A 80 13.85 -17.06 9.21
CA GLU A 80 14.20 -17.33 7.81
C GLU A 80 13.42 -18.55 7.34
N LEU A 81 12.63 -18.36 6.28
CA LEU A 81 11.79 -19.40 5.71
C LEU A 81 12.42 -20.02 4.46
N TRP A 82 13.25 -19.25 3.76
CA TRP A 82 14.00 -19.69 2.60
C TRP A 82 15.25 -18.82 2.41
N ASP A 83 16.38 -19.47 2.13
CA ASP A 83 17.67 -18.84 1.84
C ASP A 83 18.04 -19.06 0.36
N ASN A 84 18.14 -17.98 -0.41
CA ASN A 84 18.52 -18.03 -1.83
C ASN A 84 20.00 -18.41 -2.02
N ARG A 85 20.83 -18.32 -0.97
CA ARG A 85 22.29 -18.47 -1.06
C ARG A 85 22.82 -19.82 -0.58
N GLY A 86 21.99 -20.67 0.00
CA GLY A 86 22.46 -21.95 0.53
C GLY A 86 21.38 -22.81 1.18
N GLY A 87 20.61 -23.52 0.36
CA GLY A 87 19.83 -24.70 0.78
C GLY A 87 20.44 -25.98 0.22
N GLU A 88 20.55 -27.04 1.04
CA GLU A 88 20.84 -28.40 0.56
C GLU A 88 19.58 -29.11 0.04
N ASP A 89 18.40 -28.62 0.45
CA ASP A 89 17.08 -29.15 0.07
C ASP A 89 16.45 -28.30 -1.04
N GLU A 90 15.82 -28.96 -2.02
CA GLU A 90 15.10 -28.32 -3.13
C GLU A 90 13.82 -27.66 -2.60
N ASP A 91 13.83 -26.33 -2.46
CA ASP A 91 12.67 -25.55 -2.01
C ASP A 91 11.82 -25.13 -3.22
N PRO A 92 10.48 -25.18 -3.16
CA PRO A 92 9.61 -24.68 -4.22
C PRO A 92 9.92 -23.24 -4.68
N LEU A 93 10.49 -22.40 -3.80
CA LEU A 93 10.90 -21.03 -4.11
C LEU A 93 12.13 -20.97 -5.02
N ASP A 94 12.99 -22.00 -5.06
CA ASP A 94 14.16 -22.05 -5.94
C ASP A 94 13.76 -21.97 -7.42
N CYS A 95 12.63 -22.60 -7.76
CA CYS A 95 12.08 -22.60 -9.12
C CYS A 95 11.61 -21.22 -9.60
N ILE A 96 11.44 -20.26 -8.69
CA ILE A 96 10.95 -18.91 -8.98
C ILE A 96 11.89 -17.80 -8.47
N ALA A 97 13.09 -18.13 -7.98
CA ALA A 97 14.03 -17.16 -7.41
C ALA A 97 14.35 -16.01 -8.38
N ASP A 98 14.70 -16.33 -9.63
CA ASP A 98 14.95 -15.35 -10.69
C ASP A 98 13.73 -14.45 -10.96
N GLN A 99 12.53 -15.04 -10.88
CA GLN A 99 11.29 -14.30 -11.03
C GLN A 99 11.02 -13.38 -9.84
N ILE A 100 11.30 -13.82 -8.61
CA ILE A 100 11.18 -12.99 -7.41
C ILE A 100 12.09 -11.77 -7.54
N GLU A 101 13.35 -11.98 -7.90
CA GLU A 101 14.31 -10.89 -8.09
C GLU A 101 13.83 -9.90 -9.16
N PHE A 102 13.46 -10.40 -10.34
CA PHE A 102 13.01 -9.58 -11.46
C PHE A 102 11.71 -8.80 -11.16
N ASP A 103 10.71 -9.44 -10.57
CA ASP A 103 9.41 -8.83 -10.29
C ASP A 103 9.56 -7.77 -9.17
N ILE A 104 10.39 -8.00 -8.15
CA ILE A 104 10.68 -6.98 -7.13
C ILE A 104 11.47 -5.81 -7.73
N GLN A 105 12.48 -6.09 -8.55
CA GLN A 105 13.23 -5.04 -9.24
C GLN A 105 12.30 -4.18 -10.11
N THR A 106 11.35 -4.82 -10.82
CA THR A 106 10.32 -4.16 -11.62
C THR A 106 9.39 -3.30 -10.76
N ALA A 107 8.93 -3.84 -9.62
CA ALA A 107 8.07 -3.12 -8.69
C ALA A 107 8.76 -1.89 -8.09
N LEU A 108 10.08 -1.94 -7.87
CA LEU A 108 10.88 -0.86 -7.29
C LEU A 108 11.55 0.07 -8.32
N ALA A 109 11.49 -0.26 -9.61
CA ALA A 109 12.22 0.47 -10.66
C ALA A 109 11.89 1.97 -10.72
N PRO A 110 10.63 2.42 -10.66
CA PRO A 110 10.32 3.83 -10.52
C PRO A 110 10.65 4.32 -9.10
N HIS A 111 11.41 5.42 -8.99
CA HIS A 111 11.70 6.03 -7.68
C HIS A 111 10.44 6.47 -6.92
N GLN A 112 9.36 6.75 -7.64
CA GLN A 112 8.07 7.12 -7.08
C GLN A 112 7.11 5.93 -6.96
N SER A 113 7.59 4.69 -7.10
CA SER A 113 6.76 3.51 -6.94
C SER A 113 6.21 3.44 -5.51
N PRO A 114 4.90 3.19 -5.32
CA PRO A 114 4.32 3.02 -3.99
C PRO A 114 4.87 1.79 -3.25
N ALA A 115 5.51 0.85 -3.95
CA ALA A 115 6.18 -0.30 -3.34
C ALA A 115 7.30 0.12 -2.38
N TRP A 116 7.99 1.24 -2.65
CA TRP A 116 9.04 1.77 -1.77
C TRP A 116 8.57 2.07 -0.35
N ALA A 117 7.28 2.38 -0.16
CA ALA A 117 6.73 2.60 1.18
C ALA A 117 6.75 1.33 2.05
N SER A 118 6.84 0.15 1.43
CA SER A 118 6.94 -1.14 2.14
C SER A 118 8.39 -1.60 2.34
N VAL A 119 9.37 -0.79 1.90
CA VAL A 119 10.79 -1.10 2.01
C VAL A 119 11.38 -0.38 3.22
N ARG A 120 12.11 -1.14 4.06
CA ARG A 120 12.87 -0.59 5.18
C ARG A 120 14.26 -1.20 5.24
N ARG A 121 15.19 -0.51 5.88
CA ARG A 121 16.52 -1.06 6.11
C ARG A 121 16.42 -2.25 7.06
N ASN A 122 17.12 -3.34 6.76
CA ASN A 122 17.23 -4.47 7.66
C ASN A 122 18.26 -4.15 8.75
N THR A 123 17.81 -3.81 9.96
CA THR A 123 18.71 -3.48 11.07
C THR A 123 19.28 -4.72 11.76
N ALA A 124 18.76 -5.92 11.47
CA ALA A 124 19.24 -7.17 12.04
C ALA A 124 20.38 -7.81 11.22
N SER A 125 20.66 -7.28 10.02
CA SER A 125 21.77 -7.72 9.17
C SER A 125 22.86 -6.65 9.12
N ASP A 126 24.11 -7.07 9.23
CA ASP A 126 25.23 -6.22 8.88
C ASP A 126 25.27 -6.01 7.35
N GLY A 127 25.56 -4.78 6.90
CA GLY A 127 25.77 -4.47 5.48
C GLY A 127 24.58 -3.83 4.74
N ASN A 128 24.55 -4.02 3.42
CA ASN A 128 23.53 -3.46 2.52
C ASN A 128 22.35 -4.43 2.41
N SER A 129 21.49 -4.47 3.43
CA SER A 129 20.30 -5.31 3.45
C SER A 129 19.04 -4.48 3.69
N TRP A 130 18.01 -4.79 2.91
CA TRP A 130 16.70 -4.16 2.91
C TRP A 130 15.65 -5.25 3.08
N LEU A 131 14.54 -4.88 3.71
CA LEU A 131 13.35 -5.71 3.85
C LEU A 131 12.22 -5.06 3.08
N LEU A 132 11.62 -5.80 2.16
CA LEU A 132 10.35 -5.47 1.54
C LEU A 132 9.25 -6.26 2.24
N GLU A 133 8.31 -5.57 2.88
CA GLU A 133 7.10 -6.20 3.40
C GLU A 133 6.17 -6.57 2.24
N LEU A 134 5.83 -7.85 2.14
CA LEU A 134 4.90 -8.36 1.14
C LEU A 134 3.50 -7.80 1.42
N PRO A 135 2.80 -7.24 0.41
CA PRO A 135 1.45 -6.72 0.57
C PRO A 135 0.52 -7.81 1.12
N PRO A 136 -0.39 -7.52 2.05
CA PRO A 136 -1.31 -8.53 2.58
C PRO A 136 -2.24 -9.04 1.48
N THR A 137 -2.69 -10.29 1.58
CA THR A 137 -3.62 -10.90 0.62
C THR A 137 -4.90 -10.09 0.47
N ASP A 138 -5.39 -9.52 1.58
CA ASP A 138 -6.51 -8.58 1.59
C ASP A 138 -6.14 -7.35 2.42
N ARG A 139 -5.97 -6.21 1.74
CA ARG A 139 -5.62 -4.93 2.38
C ARG A 139 -6.75 -4.39 3.24
N ALA A 140 -8.02 -4.58 2.85
CA ALA A 140 -9.15 -4.10 3.63
C ALA A 140 -9.30 -4.88 4.94
N VAL A 141 -9.06 -6.20 4.92
CA VAL A 141 -9.00 -7.02 6.13
C VAL A 141 -7.84 -6.58 7.03
N ARG A 142 -6.65 -6.34 6.46
CA ARG A 142 -5.50 -5.87 7.26
C ARG A 142 -5.75 -4.49 7.89
N VAL A 143 -6.37 -3.56 7.15
CA VAL A 143 -6.80 -2.27 7.68
C VAL A 143 -7.81 -2.46 8.81
N ALA A 144 -8.81 -3.33 8.64
CA ALA A 144 -9.81 -3.60 9.68
C ALA A 144 -9.18 -4.15 10.97
N GLN A 145 -8.22 -5.07 10.86
CA GLN A 145 -7.49 -5.59 12.02
C GLN A 145 -6.78 -4.46 12.77
N LEU A 146 -5.97 -3.65 12.07
CA LEU A 146 -5.21 -2.54 12.67
C LEU A 146 -6.12 -1.48 13.31
N VAL A 147 -7.24 -1.16 12.66
CA VAL A 147 -8.20 -0.20 13.23
C VAL A 147 -8.85 -0.77 14.48
N ARG A 148 -9.29 -2.04 14.46
CA ARG A 148 -10.00 -2.68 15.58
C ARG A 148 -9.13 -3.02 16.77
N GLU A 149 -7.80 -3.08 16.62
CA GLU A 149 -6.86 -3.10 17.76
C GLU A 149 -7.04 -1.89 18.69
N HIS A 150 -7.52 -0.75 18.16
CA HIS A 150 -7.70 0.50 18.91
C HIS A 150 -9.15 0.99 18.98
N HIS A 151 -9.98 0.58 18.02
CA HIS A 151 -11.38 0.94 17.85
C HIS A 151 -12.20 -0.32 17.55
N PRO A 152 -12.45 -1.19 18.55
CA PRO A 152 -12.99 -2.54 18.33
C PRO A 152 -14.35 -2.56 17.64
N ASP A 153 -15.16 -1.53 17.87
CA ASP A 153 -16.51 -1.39 17.30
C ASP A 153 -16.51 -0.72 15.90
N ALA A 154 -15.34 -0.47 15.31
CA ALA A 154 -15.24 0.16 14.01
C ALA A 154 -15.89 -0.69 12.90
N THR A 155 -16.86 -0.09 12.21
CA THR A 155 -17.58 -0.66 11.06
C THR A 155 -17.09 -0.10 9.73
N ALA A 156 -16.55 1.11 9.71
CA ALA A 156 -15.99 1.74 8.52
C ALA A 156 -14.97 2.82 8.91
N VAL A 157 -14.16 3.23 7.93
CA VAL A 157 -13.26 4.38 8.06
C VAL A 157 -13.38 5.29 6.86
N VAL A 158 -13.25 6.60 7.08
CA VAL A 158 -13.16 7.57 6.00
C VAL A 158 -11.69 7.78 5.68
N VAL A 159 -11.36 7.65 4.40
CA VAL A 159 -10.00 7.74 3.89
C VAL A 159 -9.85 8.85 2.86
N ASP A 160 -8.70 9.51 2.85
CA ASP A 160 -8.33 10.54 1.86
C ASP A 160 -7.11 10.09 1.04
N GLY A 161 -7.26 10.08 -0.28
CA GLY A 161 -6.25 9.69 -1.27
C GLY A 161 -5.41 10.83 -1.84
N ARG A 162 -5.49 12.06 -1.30
CA ARG A 162 -4.62 13.19 -1.72
C ARG A 162 -3.14 12.81 -1.66
N ALA A 163 -2.42 13.21 -2.71
CA ALA A 163 -1.17 12.63 -3.19
C ALA A 163 -0.15 12.21 -2.11
N ALA A 164 0.36 10.97 -2.26
CA ALA A 164 1.47 10.33 -1.54
C ALA A 164 1.18 9.74 -0.15
N GLY A 165 -0.01 9.19 0.09
CA GLY A 165 -0.15 8.36 1.28
C GLY A 165 -1.42 7.57 1.38
N GLY A 166 -2.58 8.16 1.12
CA GLY A 166 -3.81 7.57 1.66
C GLY A 166 -3.86 7.78 3.17
N ARG A 167 -4.94 8.30 3.75
CA ARG A 167 -4.96 8.60 5.20
C ARG A 167 -6.33 8.33 5.79
N VAL A 168 -6.39 7.65 6.95
CA VAL A 168 -7.64 7.44 7.68
C VAL A 168 -8.04 8.70 8.45
N ILE A 169 -8.92 9.53 7.91
CA ILE A 169 -9.29 10.83 8.51
C ILE A 169 -10.39 10.75 9.56
N GLU A 170 -11.22 9.71 9.53
CA GLU A 170 -12.31 9.50 10.49
C GLU A 170 -12.63 8.00 10.63
N ILE A 171 -13.13 7.60 11.80
CA ILE A 171 -13.53 6.23 12.12
C ILE A 171 -15.01 6.22 12.46
N ILE A 172 -15.75 5.25 11.93
CA ILE A 172 -17.17 5.05 12.20
C ILE A 172 -17.30 3.82 13.11
N GLU A 173 -17.75 4.02 14.34
CA GLU A 173 -17.87 3.01 15.41
C GLU A 173 -19.30 2.45 15.54
N GLY A 174 -20.10 2.59 14.48
CA GLY A 174 -21.48 2.11 14.41
C GLY A 174 -22.51 3.23 14.26
N VAL A 175 -23.75 2.92 14.64
CA VAL A 175 -24.90 3.82 14.50
C VAL A 175 -25.60 3.92 15.87
N SER A 176 -25.85 5.15 16.30
CA SER A 176 -26.59 5.50 17.51
C SER A 176 -28.08 5.14 17.38
N GLU A 177 -28.80 5.09 18.50
CA GLU A 177 -30.24 4.75 18.56
C GLU A 177 -31.13 5.70 17.71
N ASP A 178 -30.66 6.92 17.49
CA ASP A 178 -31.31 7.94 16.64
C ASP A 178 -30.98 7.80 15.14
N GLY A 179 -30.20 6.79 14.76
CA GLY A 179 -29.77 6.53 13.39
C GLY A 179 -28.56 7.34 12.95
N THR A 180 -27.91 8.10 13.84
CA THR A 180 -26.71 8.87 13.52
C THR A 180 -25.44 8.02 13.62
N GLU A 181 -24.50 8.19 12.70
CA GLU A 181 -23.21 7.49 12.77
C GLU A 181 -22.39 7.99 13.97
N ILE A 182 -21.85 7.07 14.76
CA ILE A 182 -20.91 7.40 15.84
C ILE A 182 -19.53 7.58 15.19
N ARG A 183 -19.08 8.83 15.10
CA ARG A 183 -17.84 9.17 14.42
C ARG A 183 -16.75 9.65 15.37
N THR A 184 -15.55 9.10 15.19
CA THR A 184 -14.37 9.44 15.97
C THR A 184 -13.26 9.92 15.03
N ALA A 185 -12.97 11.22 15.07
CA ALA A 185 -11.83 11.82 14.35
C ALA A 185 -10.49 11.66 15.10
N ARG A 186 -10.54 11.32 16.40
CA ARG A 186 -9.35 11.16 17.24
C ARG A 186 -8.78 9.76 17.12
N ARG A 187 -7.65 9.64 16.43
CA ARG A 187 -6.86 8.42 16.35
C ARG A 187 -6.26 8.06 17.71
N ARG A 188 -6.35 6.78 18.08
CA ARG A 188 -5.80 6.24 19.34
C ARG A 188 -4.56 5.35 19.13
N TRP A 189 -4.16 5.15 17.87
CA TRP A 189 -3.03 4.28 17.50
C TRP A 189 -1.69 5.01 17.45
N THR A 190 -0.62 4.23 17.40
CA THR A 190 0.77 4.71 17.33
C THR A 190 1.13 5.29 15.96
N ALA A 191 2.25 6.01 15.86
CA ALA A 191 2.75 6.53 14.59
C ALA A 191 3.04 5.41 13.57
N GLU A 192 3.61 4.29 14.03
CA GLU A 192 3.88 3.12 13.18
C GLU A 192 2.60 2.50 12.59
N CYS A 193 1.53 2.45 13.38
CA CYS A 193 0.22 2.02 12.89
C CYS A 193 -0.35 3.03 11.88
N ASP A 194 -0.17 4.34 12.12
CA ASP A 194 -0.58 5.39 11.17
C ASP A 194 0.17 5.29 9.83
N ASP A 195 1.48 5.04 9.86
CA ASP A 195 2.31 4.84 8.67
C ASP A 195 1.88 3.60 7.88
N THR A 196 1.59 2.51 8.60
CA THR A 196 1.10 1.25 8.02
C THR A 196 -0.28 1.43 7.36
N LEU A 197 -1.21 2.06 8.08
CA LEU A 197 -2.54 2.37 7.57
C LEU A 197 -2.46 3.29 6.36
N THR A 198 -1.61 4.31 6.43
CA THR A 198 -1.35 5.23 5.32
C THR A 198 -0.92 4.42 4.10
N ARG A 199 0.19 3.69 4.20
CA ARG A 199 0.71 2.83 3.11
C ARG A 199 -0.34 1.91 2.50
N LEU A 200 -1.12 1.20 3.31
CA LEU A 200 -2.16 0.28 2.82
C LEU A 200 -3.27 1.03 2.05
N VAL A 201 -3.77 2.13 2.60
CA VAL A 201 -4.78 2.97 1.94
C VAL A 201 -4.23 3.57 0.65
N GLY A 202 -2.99 4.05 0.66
CA GLY A 202 -2.32 4.58 -0.54
C GLY A 202 -2.21 3.55 -1.66
N GLN A 203 -1.89 2.30 -1.33
CA GLN A 203 -1.87 1.20 -2.29
C GLN A 203 -3.26 0.90 -2.87
N MET A 204 -4.32 0.96 -2.04
CA MET A 204 -5.70 0.79 -2.52
C MET A 204 -6.10 1.88 -3.51
N PHE A 205 -5.75 3.15 -3.26
CA PHE A 205 -5.99 4.23 -4.22
C PHE A 205 -5.12 4.15 -5.48
N ALA A 206 -3.93 3.56 -5.37
CA ALA A 206 -3.01 3.41 -6.50
C ALA A 206 -3.40 2.25 -7.44
N LEU A 207 -4.20 1.30 -6.97
CA LEU A 207 -4.71 0.17 -7.76
C LEU A 207 -6.22 0.32 -8.02
N PRO A 208 -6.64 0.73 -9.24
CA PRO A 208 -8.05 0.98 -9.55
C PRO A 208 -8.98 -0.19 -9.20
N ALA A 209 -8.57 -1.43 -9.51
CA ALA A 209 -9.37 -2.62 -9.20
C ALA A 209 -9.60 -2.80 -7.69
N LEU A 210 -8.63 -2.46 -6.83
CA LEU A 210 -8.81 -2.52 -5.37
C LEU A 210 -9.67 -1.37 -4.86
N ALA A 211 -9.50 -0.17 -5.43
CA ALA A 211 -10.35 0.97 -5.11
C ALA A 211 -11.82 0.65 -5.43
N ASP A 212 -12.11 0.12 -6.62
CA ASP A 212 -13.47 -0.22 -7.04
C ASP A 212 -14.08 -1.33 -6.18
N GLN A 213 -13.26 -2.27 -5.69
CA GLN A 213 -13.72 -3.38 -4.85
C GLN A 213 -14.05 -2.94 -3.42
N HIS A 214 -13.27 -2.02 -2.83
CA HIS A 214 -13.29 -1.78 -1.39
C HIS A 214 -13.66 -0.35 -0.99
N LEU A 215 -13.52 0.64 -1.89
CA LEU A 215 -13.77 2.04 -1.59
C LEU A 215 -15.10 2.48 -2.19
N VAL A 216 -16.00 2.97 -1.34
CA VAL A 216 -17.27 3.56 -1.75
C VAL A 216 -17.21 5.09 -1.65
N SER A 217 -18.03 5.76 -2.46
CA SER A 217 -18.14 7.22 -2.38
C SER A 217 -18.59 7.62 -0.96
N ALA A 218 -17.84 8.52 -0.31
CA ALA A 218 -18.29 9.09 0.95
C ALA A 218 -19.60 9.84 0.68
N HIS A 219 -20.66 9.55 1.45
CA HIS A 219 -22.01 10.10 1.23
C HIS A 219 -21.99 11.59 0.87
N GLY A 220 -22.90 12.03 -0.02
CA GLY A 220 -22.94 13.43 -0.50
C GLY A 220 -23.13 14.51 0.57
N GLN A 221 -23.37 14.13 1.83
CA GLN A 221 -23.46 15.00 3.00
C GLN A 221 -22.19 14.99 3.88
N TYR A 222 -21.13 14.29 3.48
CA TYR A 222 -19.86 14.28 4.22
C TYR A 222 -19.20 15.67 4.16
N ALA A 223 -19.37 16.44 5.23
CA ALA A 223 -18.63 17.67 5.46
C ALA A 223 -17.26 17.31 6.02
N HIS A 224 -16.21 17.58 5.24
CA HIS A 224 -14.84 17.36 5.66
C HIS A 224 -14.56 18.12 6.97
N PRO A 225 -13.97 17.47 8.01
CA PRO A 225 -13.78 18.09 9.32
C PRO A 225 -12.80 19.26 9.32
N TYR A 226 -12.02 19.45 8.24
CA TYR A 226 -11.19 20.64 8.06
C TYR A 226 -11.88 21.69 7.19
N PRO A 227 -11.96 22.96 7.63
CA PRO A 227 -12.70 24.05 6.97
C PRO A 227 -12.02 24.60 5.70
N TYR A 228 -10.94 23.99 5.21
CA TYR A 228 -10.21 24.42 4.02
C TYR A 228 -10.49 23.50 2.83
N GLY A 229 -11.53 23.81 2.06
CA GLY A 229 -11.74 23.20 0.74
C GLY A 229 -13.21 22.84 0.49
N THR A 230 -13.86 23.66 -0.31
CA THR A 230 -15.16 23.37 -0.92
C THR A 230 -15.05 22.17 -1.86
N ARG A 231 -16.10 21.32 -1.84
CA ARG A 231 -16.37 20.11 -2.64
C ARG A 231 -15.81 18.81 -2.03
N THR A 232 -16.74 17.90 -1.75
CA THR A 232 -16.51 16.45 -1.66
C THR A 232 -15.61 16.03 -2.81
N SER A 233 -14.34 15.83 -2.50
CA SER A 233 -13.33 15.44 -3.48
C SER A 233 -13.48 13.96 -3.75
N ASP A 234 -13.34 13.54 -5.02
CA ASP A 234 -13.28 12.11 -5.38
C ASP A 234 -12.14 11.34 -4.70
N GLN A 235 -11.29 12.04 -3.97
CA GLN A 235 -10.19 11.48 -3.20
C GLN A 235 -10.60 11.11 -1.78
N VAL A 236 -11.77 11.57 -1.30
CA VAL A 236 -12.32 11.12 -0.01
C VAL A 236 -13.30 9.99 -0.27
N ARG A 237 -13.00 8.82 0.28
CA ARG A 237 -13.79 7.60 0.13
C ARG A 237 -14.10 7.01 1.50
N LEU A 238 -15.17 6.25 1.56
CA LEU A 238 -15.50 5.41 2.70
C LEU A 238 -14.95 4.00 2.43
N LEU A 239 -14.26 3.44 3.40
CA LEU A 239 -13.79 2.05 3.40
C LEU A 239 -14.59 1.28 4.45
N PRO A 240 -15.60 0.48 4.04
CA PRO A 240 -16.29 -0.44 4.93
C PRO A 240 -15.30 -1.49 5.45
N LEU A 241 -15.28 -1.72 6.75
CA LEU A 241 -14.42 -2.72 7.34
C LEU A 241 -15.14 -4.08 7.30
N PRO A 242 -14.55 -5.14 6.71
CA PRO A 242 -15.14 -6.47 6.75
C PRO A 242 -15.43 -6.90 8.19
N PRO A 243 -16.47 -7.70 8.47
CA PRO A 243 -16.78 -8.14 9.83
C PRO A 243 -15.58 -8.85 10.47
N SER A 244 -15.44 -8.74 11.78
CA SER A 244 -14.43 -9.52 12.49
C SER A 244 -14.73 -11.01 12.32
N PRO A 245 -13.70 -11.86 12.08
CA PRO A 245 -13.87 -13.30 12.07
C PRO A 245 -14.31 -13.84 13.42
#